data_AF-A0A7W7IKR8-F1
#
_entry.id   AF-A0A7W7IKR8-F1
#
_cell.length_a   1.000
_cell.length_b   1.000
_cell.length_c   1.000
_cell.angle_alpha   90.00
_cell.angle_beta   90.00
_cell.angle_gamma   90.00
#
_symmetry.space_group_name_H-M   'P 1'
#
loop_
_entity.id
_entity.type
_entity.pdbx_description
1 polymer ?
#
loop_
_entity_poly.entity_id
_entity_poly.type
_entity_poly.pdbx_seq_one_letter_code
_entity_poly.pdbx_strand_id
1 'polypeptide(L)' 'MRPIDQQTVLITGATDGLGRALAARLVTDPALDDISGRFYNGLKEARADAQAYDPDARARLRDLSEQLTSP' A
#
# COMPACT_ATOMS: atom_id res chain seq x y z
N MET A 1 -12.21 10.47 -5.31
CA MET A 1 -11.44 9.24 -5.01
C MET A 1 -11.51 8.33 -6.23
N ARG A 2 -10.48 7.52 -6.53
CA ARG A 2 -10.54 6.60 -7.68
C ARG A 2 -11.43 5.39 -7.36
N PRO A 3 -12.28 4.92 -8.29
CA PRO A 3 -13.01 3.65 -8.21
C PRO A 3 -12.13 2.49 -7.76
N ILE A 4 -12.64 1.51 -7.00
CA ILE A 4 -11.82 0.42 -6.42
C ILE A 4 -11.16 -0.47 -7.48
N ASP A 5 -11.82 -0.67 -8.63
CA ASP A 5 -11.26 -1.33 -9.81
C ASP A 5 -10.08 -0.55 -10.42
N GLN A 6 -9.89 0.71 -10.02
CA GLN A 6 -8.81 1.60 -10.43
C GLN A 6 -7.80 1.90 -9.31
N GLN A 7 -7.88 1.21 -8.17
CA GLN A 7 -6.91 1.35 -7.08
C GLN A 7 -5.80 0.29 -7.21
N THR A 8 -4.55 0.76 -7.29
CA THR A 8 -3.38 -0.12 -7.31
C THR A 8 -2.89 -0.34 -5.87
N VAL A 9 -3.09 -1.54 -5.34
CA VAL A 9 -2.57 -1.96 -4.02
C VAL A 9 -1.37 -2.88 -4.24
N LEU A 10 -0.20 -2.52 -3.70
CA LEU A 10 1.00 -3.35 -3.76
C LEU A 10 1.06 -4.28 -2.54
N ILE A 11 1.04 -5.60 -2.79
CA ILE A 11 1.17 -6.63 -1.76
C ILE A 11 2.44 -7.44 -2.04
N THR A 12 3.40 -7.40 -1.14
CA THR A 12 4.62 -8.22 -1.21
C THR A 12 4.34 -9.63 -0.69
N GLY A 13 4.85 -10.68 -1.35
CA GLY A 13 4.65 -12.06 -0.92
C GLY A 13 3.20 -12.56 -1.04
N ALA A 14 2.44 -12.05 -2.02
CA ALA A 14 1.02 -12.35 -2.19
C ALA A 14 0.70 -13.76 -2.74
N THR A 15 1.72 -14.54 -3.10
CA THR A 15 1.54 -15.84 -3.76
C THR A 15 1.10 -16.95 -2.81
N ASP A 16 1.39 -16.82 -1.51
CA ASP A 16 0.98 -17.79 -0.50
C ASP A 16 0.69 -17.15 0.88
N GLY A 17 0.43 -18.00 1.87
CA GLY A 17 0.42 -17.62 3.29
C GLY A 17 -0.44 -16.40 3.61
N LEU A 18 0.13 -15.50 4.41
CA LEU A 18 -0.55 -14.29 4.88
C LEU A 18 -0.77 -13.28 3.75
N GLY A 19 0.12 -13.20 2.76
CA GLY A 19 -0.01 -12.27 1.64
C GLY A 19 -1.21 -12.60 0.77
N ARG A 20 -1.43 -13.89 0.46
CA ARG A 20 -2.63 -14.35 -0.27
C ARG A 20 -3.91 -14.06 0.50
N ALA A 21 -3.91 -14.33 1.81
CA ALA A 21 -5.07 -14.08 2.66
C ALA A 21 -5.39 -12.57 2.78
N LEU A 22 -4.36 -11.72 2.88
CA LEU A 22 -4.53 -10.27 2.88
C LEU A 22 -5.09 -9.78 1.54
N ALA A 23 -4.55 -10.27 0.42
CA ALA A 23 -5.02 -9.90 -0.92
C ALA A 23 -6.50 -10.25 -1.11
N ALA A 24 -6.91 -11.46 -0.72
CA ALA A 24 -8.30 -11.87 -0.76
C ALA A 24 -9.18 -10.92 0.07
N ARG A 25 -8.79 -10.62 1.31
CA ARG A 25 -9.55 -9.72 2.18
C ARG A 25 -9.70 -8.32 1.60
N LEU A 26 -8.61 -7.73 1.10
CA LEU A 26 -8.62 -6.36 0.56
C LEU A 26 -9.55 -6.21 -0.65
N VAL A 27 -9.78 -7.29 -1.39
CA VAL A 27 -10.65 -7.28 -2.58
C VAL A 27 -12.11 -7.61 -2.24
N THR A 28 -12.37 -8.40 -1.18
CA THR A 28 -13.72 -8.93 -0.93
C THR A 28 -14.44 -8.35 0.28
N ASP A 29 -13.74 -7.65 1.18
CA ASP A 29 -14.31 -7.09 2.41
C ASP A 29 -14.99 -5.73 2.10
N PRO A 30 -16.34 -5.63 2.08
CA PRO A 30 -17.03 -4.39 1.69
C PRO A 30 -16.73 -3.21 2.63
N ALA A 31 -16.25 -3.49 3.85
CA ALA A 31 -15.81 -2.46 4.77
C ALA A 31 -14.55 -1.72 4.29
N LEU A 32 -13.86 -2.25 3.27
CA LEU A 32 -12.62 -1.70 2.72
C LEU A 32 -12.81 -1.05 1.34
N ASP A 33 -14.01 -1.05 0.76
CA ASP A 33 -14.26 -0.61 -0.62
C ASP A 33 -13.79 0.83 -0.92
N ASP A 34 -13.89 1.69 0.08
CA ASP A 34 -13.52 3.11 0.00
C ASP A 34 -12.25 3.45 0.81
N ILE A 35 -11.52 2.43 1.26
CA ILE A 35 -10.38 2.59 2.15
C ILE A 35 -9.08 2.40 1.36
N SER A 36 -8.31 3.48 1.27
CA SER A 36 -6.97 3.45 0.65
C SER A 36 -5.91 4.04 1.59
N GLY A 37 -4.64 3.73 1.33
CA GLY A 37 -3.50 4.26 2.09
C GLY A 37 -3.29 3.64 3.47
N ARG A 38 -3.94 2.52 3.79
CA ARG A 38 -3.69 1.76 5.03
C ARG A 38 -2.48 0.85 4.90
N PHE A 39 -1.80 0.65 6.01
CA PHE A 39 -0.66 -0.25 6.12
C PHE A 39 -1.03 -1.47 6.96
N TYR A 40 -0.66 -2.66 6.48
CA TYR A 40 -0.93 -3.92 7.15
C TYR A 40 0.38 -4.67 7.40
N ASN A 41 0.56 -5.17 8.63
CA ASN A 41 1.60 -6.12 8.98
C ASN A 41 0.96 -7.52 9.08
N GLY A 42 1.10 -8.31 8.01
CA GLY A 42 0.32 -9.54 7.82
C GLY A 42 -1.16 -9.21 7.64
N LEU A 43 -2.03 -9.75 8.50
CA LEU A 43 -3.49 -9.52 8.45
C LEU A 43 -3.98 -8.38 9.36
N LYS A 44 -3.07 -7.74 10.11
CA LYS A 44 -3.41 -6.69 11.07
C LYS A 44 -3.07 -5.33 10.49
N GLU A 45 -4.01 -4.40 10.58
CA GLU A 45 -3.71 -2.99 10.33
C GLU A 45 -2.70 -2.51 11.36
N ALA A 46 -1.68 -1.79 10.90
CA ALA A 46 -0.61 -1.27 11.72
C ALA A 46 -0.17 0.10 11.21
N ARG A 47 0.60 0.81 12.02
CA ARG A 47 1.32 2.00 11.55
C ARG A 47 2.59 1.56 10.82
N ALA A 48 2.81 2.16 9.65
CA ALA A 48 4.10 2.09 8.99
C ALA A 48 5.16 2.85 9.82
N ASP A 49 6.41 2.75 9.39
CA ASP A 49 7.49 3.56 9.93
C ASP A 49 7.13 5.06 9.95
N ALA A 50 7.56 5.78 10.97
CA ALA A 50 7.23 7.19 11.16
C ALA A 50 7.66 8.05 9.96
N GLN A 51 8.77 7.72 9.30
CA GLN A 51 9.27 8.40 8.11
C GLN A 51 8.25 8.36 6.96
N ALA A 52 7.43 7.31 6.84
CA ALA A 52 6.42 7.23 5.78
C ALA A 52 5.37 8.36 5.89
N TYR A 53 5.18 8.90 7.10
CA TYR A 53 4.25 9.98 7.37
C TYR A 53 4.91 11.36 7.41
N ASP A 54 6.23 11.45 7.34
CA ASP A 54 6.99 12.69 7.22
C ASP A 54 6.87 13.26 5.78
N PRO A 55 6.33 14.48 5.59
CA PRO A 55 6.18 15.08 4.26
C PRO A 55 7.51 15.35 3.55
N ASP A 56 8.56 15.75 4.27
CA ASP A 56 9.87 16.06 3.67
C ASP A 56 10.56 14.78 3.22
N ALA A 57 10.46 13.72 4.02
CA ALA A 57 10.99 12.41 3.66
C ALA A 57 10.30 11.84 2.42
N ARG A 58 8.97 12.01 2.30
CA ARG A 58 8.22 11.59 1.11
C ARG A 58 8.63 12.37 -0.15
N ALA A 59 8.82 13.68 -0.02
CA ALA A 59 9.26 14.52 -1.15
C ALA A 59 10.64 14.07 -1.65
N ARG A 60 11.61 13.91 -0.75
CA ARG A 60 12.96 13.43 -1.11
C ARG A 60 12.95 12.05 -1.76
N LEU A 61 12.13 11.13 -1.25
CA LEU A 61 12.01 9.79 -1.83
C LEU A 61 11.42 9.82 -3.24
N ARG A 62 10.44 10.72 -3.50
CA ARG A 62 9.88 10.93 -4.84
C ARG A 62 10.96 11.42 -5.80
N ASP A 63 11.66 12.50 -5.44
CA ASP A 63 12.69 13.12 -6.29
C ASP A 63 13.79 12.11 -6.64
N LEU A 64 14.26 11.34 -5.66
CA LEU A 64 15.29 10.32 -5.87
C LEU A 64 14.79 9.18 -6.76
N SER A 65 13.55 8.74 -6.56
CA SER A 65 12.95 7.68 -7.39
C SER A 65 12.90 8.13 -8.85
N GLU A 66 12.42 9.34 -9.10
CA GLU A 66 12.34 9.91 -10.45
C GLU A 66 13.72 10.02 -11.11
N GLN A 67 14.73 10.45 -10.38
CA GLN A 67 16.11 10.50 -10.87
C GLN A 67 16.66 9.12 -11.24
N LEU A 68 16.32 8.08 -10.48
CA LEU A 68 16.86 6.72 -10.66
C LEU A 68 16.07 5.88 -11.67
N THR A 69 14.80 6.19 -11.92
CA THR A 69 13.93 5.43 -12.84
C THR A 69 13.66 6.14 -14.16
N SER A 70 14.14 7.36 -14.36
CA SER A 70 14.06 8.03 -15.66
C SER A 70 14.98 7.34 -16.67
N PRO A 71 14.54 7.12 -17.92
CA PRO A 71 15.30 6.44 -18.96
C PRO A 71 16.56 7.18 -19.42
#